data_AF-U6L6L8-F1
#
_entry.id   AF-U6L6L8-F1
#
_cell.length_a   1.000
_cell.length_b   1.000
_cell.length_c   1.000
_cell.angle_alpha   90.00
_cell.angle_beta   90.00
_cell.angle_gamma   90.00
#
_symmetry.space_group_name_H-M   'P 1'
#
loop_
_entity.id
_entity.type
_entity.pdbx_description
1 polymer ?
#
loop_
_entity_poly.entity_id
_entity_poly.type
_entity_poly.pdbx_seq_one_letter_code
_entity_poly.pdbx_strand_id
1 'polypeptide(L)'
;SLICEFDSNSKAVSSLWKNIENLLDMCRAESASGNFRIEENLDELENVFLLLKKARGSSPAVLCHGDPLAGNILRMADGSICFIDYEYSGVMERAFDIAGHFIEYAGFECDWGRIPSPAAQRAFIRVYL
;
A
#
# COMPACT_ATOMS: atom_id res chain seq x y z
N SER A 1 -17.61 -4.27 0.77
CA SER A 1 -17.66 -4.06 2.24
C SER A 1 -16.26 -4.26 2.78
N LEU A 2 -15.82 -3.47 3.77
CA LEU A 2 -14.59 -3.79 4.51
C LEU A 2 -14.83 -5.06 5.31
N ILE A 3 -14.51 -6.21 4.75
CA ILE A 3 -14.50 -7.48 5.46
C ILE A 3 -13.14 -7.57 6.15
N CYS A 4 -13.13 -7.44 7.48
CA CYS A 4 -11.94 -7.72 8.29
C CYS A 4 -11.98 -9.19 8.68
N GLU A 5 -11.00 -9.94 8.21
CA GLU A 5 -10.78 -11.32 8.65
C GLU A 5 -9.87 -11.34 9.87
N PHE A 6 -10.07 -12.32 10.75
CA PHE A 6 -9.25 -12.52 11.95
C PHE A 6 -8.68 -13.94 11.95
N ASP A 7 -7.42 -14.08 12.35
CA ASP A 7 -6.79 -15.38 12.54
C ASP A 7 -7.27 -16.08 13.83
N SER A 8 -6.80 -17.29 14.07
CA SER A 8 -7.15 -18.07 15.28
C SER A 8 -6.74 -17.42 16.60
N ASN A 9 -5.90 -16.37 16.56
CA ASN A 9 -5.43 -15.61 17.71
C ASN A 9 -6.12 -14.24 17.81
N SER A 10 -7.23 -14.04 17.08
CA SER A 10 -7.96 -12.77 17.01
C SER A 10 -7.14 -11.59 16.47
N LYS A 11 -6.08 -11.86 15.68
CA LYS A 11 -5.34 -10.81 14.97
C LYS A 11 -5.95 -10.58 13.61
N ALA A 12 -6.08 -9.31 13.23
CA ALA A 12 -6.55 -8.94 11.91
C ALA A 12 -5.64 -9.53 10.82
N VAL A 13 -6.23 -10.08 9.76
CA VAL A 13 -5.52 -10.63 8.61
C VAL A 13 -5.41 -9.56 7.53
N SER A 14 -4.20 -9.33 7.03
CA SER A 14 -3.96 -8.35 5.96
C SER A 14 -4.61 -8.81 4.65
N SER A 15 -5.44 -7.94 4.06
CA SER A 15 -6.01 -8.13 2.73
C SER A 15 -5.04 -7.76 1.60
N LEU A 16 -3.96 -7.03 1.90
CA LEU A 16 -2.99 -6.51 0.91
C LEU A 16 -2.50 -7.61 -0.05
N TRP A 17 -2.00 -8.71 0.51
CA TRP A 17 -1.38 -9.77 -0.28
C TRP A 17 -2.39 -10.51 -1.16
N LYS A 18 -3.62 -10.67 -0.66
CA LYS A 18 -4.69 -11.31 -1.44
C LYS A 18 -5.16 -10.39 -2.57
N ASN A 19 -5.22 -9.09 -2.32
CA ASN A 19 -5.56 -8.10 -3.33
C ASN A 19 -4.52 -8.06 -4.46
N ILE A 20 -3.22 -8.07 -4.14
CA ILE A 20 -2.16 -8.12 -5.16
C ILE A 20 -2.21 -9.42 -5.97
N GLU A 21 -2.44 -10.56 -5.30
CA GLU A 21 -2.59 -11.85 -5.97
C GLU A 21 -3.78 -11.85 -6.94
N ASN A 22 -4.94 -11.35 -6.51
CA ASN A 22 -6.12 -11.21 -7.36
C ASN A 22 -5.86 -10.26 -8.55
N LEU A 23 -5.10 -9.19 -8.35
CA LEU A 23 -4.72 -8.27 -9.44
C LEU A 23 -3.83 -8.97 -10.47
N LEU A 24 -2.86 -9.78 -10.04
CA LEU A 24 -2.02 -10.57 -10.95
C LEU A 24 -2.85 -11.58 -11.75
N ASP A 25 -3.80 -12.26 -11.10
CA ASP A 25 -4.73 -13.19 -11.77
C ASP A 25 -5.57 -12.47 -12.83
N MET A 26 -6.08 -11.28 -12.51
CA MET A 26 -6.81 -10.43 -13.46
C MET A 26 -5.94 -10.02 -14.64
N CYS A 27 -4.70 -9.56 -14.40
CA CYS A 27 -3.75 -9.22 -15.46
C CYS A 27 -3.50 -10.41 -16.40
N ARG A 28 -3.32 -11.63 -15.86
CA ARG A 28 -3.14 -12.85 -16.66
C ARG A 28 -4.39 -13.16 -17.49
N ALA A 29 -5.57 -13.06 -16.89
CA ALA A 29 -6.83 -13.28 -17.59
C ALA A 29 -7.02 -12.29 -18.75
N GLU A 30 -6.72 -11.00 -18.53
CA GLU A 30 -6.83 -9.98 -19.57
C GLU A 30 -5.76 -10.11 -20.66
N SER A 31 -4.53 -10.48 -20.31
CA SER A 31 -3.50 -10.79 -21.31
C SER A 31 -3.90 -11.98 -22.19
N ALA A 32 -4.60 -12.97 -21.63
CA ALA A 32 -5.09 -14.13 -22.38
C ALA A 32 -6.35 -13.81 -23.21
N SER A 33 -7.17 -12.85 -22.79
CA SER A 33 -8.38 -12.42 -23.51
C SER A 33 -8.05 -11.70 -24.82
N GLY A 34 -6.86 -11.08 -24.90
CA GLY A 34 -6.42 -10.29 -26.05
C GLY A 34 -7.06 -8.89 -26.11
N ASN A 35 -7.88 -8.51 -25.13
CA ASN A 35 -8.54 -7.20 -25.08
C ASN A 35 -7.58 -6.08 -24.66
N PHE A 36 -6.52 -6.43 -23.93
CA PHE A 36 -5.51 -5.49 -23.45
C PHE A 36 -4.12 -6.03 -23.71
N ARG A 37 -3.20 -5.12 -24.04
CA ARG A 37 -1.79 -5.46 -24.16
C ARG A 37 -1.11 -5.13 -22.84
N ILE A 38 -0.58 -6.17 -22.19
CA ILE A 38 0.34 -6.05 -21.08
C ILE A 38 1.74 -6.22 -21.66
N GLU A 39 2.61 -5.24 -21.45
CA GLU A 39 3.98 -5.27 -21.99
C GLU A 39 4.97 -5.89 -21.00
N GLU A 40 4.59 -5.90 -19.73
CA GLU A 40 5.34 -6.42 -18.60
C GLU A 40 5.38 -7.94 -18.59
N ASN A 41 6.50 -8.48 -18.12
CA ASN A 41 6.65 -9.92 -17.91
C ASN A 41 5.90 -10.33 -16.63
N LEU A 42 4.70 -10.90 -16.79
CA LEU A 42 3.85 -11.33 -15.68
C LEU A 42 4.50 -12.43 -14.82
N ASP A 43 5.34 -13.29 -15.40
CA ASP A 43 6.04 -14.34 -14.63
C ASP A 43 7.16 -13.74 -13.78
N GLU A 44 7.85 -12.72 -14.28
CA GLU A 44 8.82 -11.96 -13.48
C GLU A 44 8.13 -11.21 -12.34
N LEU A 45 6.99 -10.58 -12.63
CA LEU A 45 6.20 -9.87 -11.62
C LEU A 45 5.70 -10.80 -10.51
N GLU A 46 5.23 -12.01 -10.86
CA GLU A 46 4.85 -13.03 -9.88
C GLU A 46 6.05 -13.46 -9.02
N ASN A 47 7.23 -13.64 -9.62
CA ASN A 47 8.44 -13.98 -8.87
C ASN A 47 8.82 -12.87 -7.87
N VAL A 48 8.74 -11.60 -8.27
CA VAL A 48 8.96 -10.45 -7.37
C VAL A 48 7.92 -10.43 -6.26
N PHE A 49 6.64 -10.64 -6.59
CA PHE A 49 5.56 -10.71 -5.60
C PHE A 49 5.81 -11.80 -4.55
N LEU A 50 6.16 -13.02 -4.97
CA LEU A 50 6.46 -14.13 -4.07
C LEU A 50 7.68 -13.84 -3.20
N LEU A 51 8.71 -13.20 -3.76
CA LEU A 51 9.89 -12.76 -3.01
C LEU A 51 9.52 -11.76 -1.90
N LEU A 52 8.74 -10.73 -2.24
CA LEU A 52 8.27 -9.71 -1.28
C LEU A 52 7.35 -10.33 -0.22
N LYS A 53 6.41 -11.19 -0.61
CA LYS A 53 5.50 -11.92 0.28
C LYS A 53 6.27 -12.80 1.28
N LYS A 54 7.42 -13.36 0.86
CA LYS A 54 8.32 -14.13 1.74
C LYS A 54 9.19 -13.25 2.63
N ALA A 55 9.66 -12.12 2.11
CA ALA A 55 10.54 -11.19 2.82
C ALA A 55 9.78 -10.24 3.77
N ARG A 56 8.44 -10.24 3.72
CA ARG A 56 7.62 -9.34 4.55
C ARG A 56 7.92 -9.51 6.04
N GLY A 57 8.06 -8.38 6.72
CA GLY A 57 8.22 -8.34 8.17
C GLY A 57 6.91 -8.62 8.91
N SER A 58 6.99 -8.61 10.24
CA SER A 58 5.85 -8.86 11.13
C SER A 58 5.09 -7.57 11.51
N SER A 59 4.82 -6.69 10.54
CA SER A 59 4.05 -5.47 10.81
C SER A 59 2.61 -5.83 11.19
N PRO A 60 2.03 -5.26 12.27
CA PRO A 60 0.63 -5.47 12.58
C PRO A 60 -0.27 -5.02 11.43
N ALA A 61 -1.32 -5.80 11.15
CA ALA A 61 -2.38 -5.40 10.26
C ALA A 61 -3.37 -4.49 11.00
N VAL A 62 -3.71 -3.35 10.41
CA VAL A 62 -4.63 -2.34 10.94
C VAL A 62 -5.47 -1.78 9.80
N LEU A 63 -6.52 -1.00 10.13
CA LEU A 63 -7.19 -0.20 9.12
C LEU A 63 -6.21 0.84 8.56
N CYS A 64 -5.89 0.70 7.29
CA CYS A 64 -5.01 1.60 6.53
C CYS A 64 -5.85 2.41 5.55
N HIS A 65 -5.35 3.60 5.19
CA HIS A 65 -5.95 4.43 4.15
C HIS A 65 -5.86 3.74 2.78
N GLY A 66 -4.69 3.13 2.49
CA GLY A 66 -4.41 2.43 1.24
C GLY A 66 -3.90 3.32 0.12
N ASP A 67 -4.14 4.63 0.23
CA ASP A 67 -3.65 5.63 -0.73
C ASP A 67 -3.35 7.01 -0.08
N PRO A 68 -2.32 7.12 0.78
CA PRO A 68 -2.03 8.33 1.56
C PRO A 68 -1.21 9.37 0.77
N LEU A 69 -1.59 9.63 -0.48
CA LEU A 69 -0.98 10.66 -1.33
C LEU A 69 -1.37 12.08 -0.88
N ALA A 70 -0.53 13.07 -1.20
CA ALA A 70 -0.67 14.44 -0.67
C ALA A 70 -2.03 15.09 -0.97
N GLY A 71 -2.62 14.81 -2.14
CA GLY A 71 -3.97 15.25 -2.52
C GLY A 71 -5.10 14.70 -1.63
N ASN A 72 -4.86 13.58 -0.95
CA ASN A 72 -5.82 12.95 -0.03
C ASN A 72 -5.65 13.42 1.42
N ILE A 73 -4.73 14.37 1.68
CA ILE A 73 -4.43 14.91 3.00
C ILE A 73 -4.75 16.41 3.02
N LEU A 74 -5.91 16.75 3.57
CA LEU A 74 -6.39 18.12 3.64
C LEU A 74 -5.92 18.79 4.93
N ARG A 75 -5.38 20.00 4.81
CA ARG A 75 -5.16 20.90 5.93
C ARG A 75 -6.36 21.85 6.06
N MET A 76 -7.09 21.72 7.17
CA MET A 76 -8.26 22.52 7.47
C MET A 76 -7.87 23.94 7.90
N ALA A 77 -8.85 24.87 7.90
CA ALA A 77 -8.62 26.26 8.27
C ALA A 77 -8.11 26.44 9.70
N ASP A 78 -8.53 25.57 10.62
CA ASP A 78 -8.08 25.53 12.02
C ASP A 78 -6.70 24.87 12.21
N GLY A 79 -6.09 24.39 11.12
CA GLY A 79 -4.79 23.72 11.13
C GLY A 79 -4.85 22.21 11.40
N SER A 80 -6.03 21.64 11.62
CA SER A 80 -6.19 20.18 11.70
C SER A 80 -5.94 19.51 10.35
N ILE A 81 -5.59 18.23 10.38
CA ILE A 81 -5.35 17.39 9.19
C ILE A 81 -6.49 16.39 9.07
N CYS A 82 -7.06 16.27 7.86
CA CYS A 82 -8.14 15.35 7.55
C CYS A 82 -7.76 14.52 6.31
N PHE A 83 -7.92 13.21 6.39
CA PHE A 83 -7.75 12.31 5.25
C PHE A 83 -9.08 12.14 4.52
N ILE A 84 -9.03 12.05 3.18
CA ILE A 84 -10.18 11.85 2.29
C ILE A 84 -9.89 10.73 1.29
N ASP A 85 -10.92 10.26 0.59
CA ASP A 85 -10.80 9.27 -0.49
C ASP A 85 -10.36 7.86 -0.01
N TYR A 86 -11.26 7.20 0.72
CA TYR A 86 -11.03 5.90 1.38
C TYR A 86 -11.38 4.69 0.50
N GLU A 87 -11.40 4.83 -0.83
CA GLU A 87 -11.84 3.75 -1.72
C GLU A 87 -10.92 2.52 -1.69
N TYR A 88 -9.63 2.74 -1.43
CA TYR A 88 -8.62 1.69 -1.25
C TYR A 88 -8.38 1.29 0.21
N SER A 89 -9.17 1.84 1.13
CA SER A 89 -9.00 1.55 2.55
C SER A 89 -9.32 0.10 2.88
N GLY A 90 -8.48 -0.48 3.73
CA GLY A 90 -8.53 -1.89 4.03
C GLY A 90 -7.65 -2.27 5.20
N VAL A 91 -7.83 -3.49 5.69
CA VAL A 91 -6.99 -4.04 6.75
C VAL A 91 -5.68 -4.50 6.12
N MET A 92 -4.60 -3.76 6.36
CA MET A 92 -3.29 -4.01 5.76
C MET A 92 -2.19 -3.78 6.80
N GLU A 93 -0.97 -4.20 6.52
CA GLU A 93 0.18 -3.89 7.37
C GLU A 93 0.33 -2.36 7.52
N ARG A 94 0.38 -1.84 8.75
CA ARG A 94 0.59 -0.38 8.96
C ARG A 94 1.87 0.15 8.29
N ALA A 95 2.89 -0.71 8.18
CA ALA A 95 4.14 -0.37 7.51
C ALA A 95 3.94 -0.10 6.01
N PHE A 96 2.94 -0.73 5.38
CA PHE A 96 2.60 -0.49 3.98
C PHE A 96 2.08 0.94 3.79
N ASP A 97 1.11 1.37 4.61
CA ASP A 97 0.52 2.72 4.53
C ASP A 97 1.57 3.81 4.81
N ILE A 98 2.43 3.60 5.81
CA ILE A 98 3.54 4.52 6.12
C ILE A 98 4.55 4.58 4.98
N ALA A 99 4.93 3.43 4.42
CA ALA A 99 5.88 3.38 3.31
C ALA A 99 5.29 4.03 2.04
N GLY A 100 4.01 3.79 1.76
CA GLY A 100 3.27 4.45 0.69
C GLY A 100 3.33 5.97 0.84
N HIS A 101 3.01 6.50 2.03
CA HIS A 101 3.10 7.93 2.30
C HIS A 101 4.52 8.50 2.05
N PHE A 102 5.58 7.74 2.35
CA PHE A 102 6.96 8.17 2.06
C PHE A 102 7.31 8.12 0.57
N ILE A 103 6.81 7.12 -0.16
CA ILE A 103 7.01 7.00 -1.61
C ILE A 103 6.35 8.19 -2.33
N GLU A 104 5.18 8.64 -1.87
CA GLU A 104 4.44 9.77 -2.45
C GLU A 104 5.18 11.11 -2.38
N TYR A 105 6.26 11.24 -1.60
CA TYR A 105 7.12 12.43 -1.64
C TYR A 105 7.82 12.60 -3.00
N ALA A 106 8.01 11.51 -3.74
CA ALA A 106 8.54 11.56 -5.10
C ALA A 106 7.57 12.23 -6.09
N GLY A 107 6.27 12.25 -5.77
CA GLY A 107 5.19 12.77 -6.59
C GLY A 107 5.07 12.06 -7.94
N PHE A 108 4.23 12.61 -8.83
CA PHE A 108 3.99 12.06 -10.17
C PHE A 108 5.24 12.05 -11.08
N GLU A 109 6.23 12.87 -10.78
CA GLU A 109 7.51 12.93 -11.50
C GLU A 109 8.47 11.78 -11.11
N CYS A 110 8.12 11.00 -10.07
CA CYS A 110 8.96 9.93 -9.55
C CYS A 110 10.37 10.42 -9.15
N ASP A 111 10.47 11.61 -8.56
CA ASP A 111 11.73 12.15 -8.05
C ASP A 111 12.12 11.42 -6.74
N TRP A 112 12.73 10.25 -6.88
CA TRP A 112 13.12 9.38 -5.77
C TRP A 112 14.09 10.04 -4.78
N GLY A 113 14.74 11.15 -5.16
CA GLY A 113 15.55 11.97 -4.26
C GLY A 113 14.74 12.68 -3.18
N ARG A 114 13.41 12.81 -3.35
CA ARG A 114 12.49 13.42 -2.38
C ARG A 114 12.00 12.47 -1.31
N ILE A 115 12.22 11.15 -1.46
CA ILE A 115 11.88 10.19 -0.41
C ILE A 115 12.56 10.63 0.90
N PRO A 116 11.84 10.69 2.02
CA PRO A 116 12.38 11.20 3.28
C PRO A 116 13.66 10.45 3.68
N SER A 117 14.66 11.19 4.15
CA SER A 117 15.89 10.58 4.68
C SER A 117 15.57 9.63 5.85
N PRO A 118 16.44 8.66 6.18
CA PRO A 118 16.23 7.79 7.33
C PRO A 118 16.00 8.53 8.65
N ALA A 119 16.59 9.73 8.81
CA ALA A 119 16.34 10.56 9.99
C ALA A 119 14.92 11.12 10.02
N ALA A 120 14.40 11.59 8.88
CA ALA A 120 13.03 12.08 8.75
C ALA A 120 12.00 10.94 8.92
N GLN A 121 12.24 9.78 8.32
CA GLN A 121 11.39 8.59 8.51
C GLN A 121 11.29 8.20 9.98
N ARG A 122 12.42 8.18 10.70
CA ARG A 122 12.44 7.92 12.16
C ARG A 122 11.68 8.99 12.95
N ALA A 123 11.79 10.26 12.56
CA ALA A 123 11.06 11.35 13.22
C ALA A 123 9.54 11.18 13.05
N PHE A 124 9.08 10.82 11.84
CA PHE A 124 7.68 10.50 11.57
C PHE A 124 7.20 9.31 12.42
N ILE A 125 7.94 8.20 12.40
CA ILE A 125 7.59 6.98 13.14
C ILE A 125 7.49 7.25 14.65
N ARG A 126 8.33 8.13 15.21
CA ARG A 126 8.27 8.51 16.63
C ARG A 126 7.02 9.29 17.02
N VAL A 127 6.40 10.01 16.08
CA VAL A 127 5.14 10.73 16.33
C VAL A 127 3.94 9.79 16.12
N TYR A 128 4.08 8.82 15.21
CA TYR A 128 3.06 7.83 14.92
C TYR A 128 2.87 6.79 16.04
N LEU A 129 3.95 6.38 16.72
CA LEU A 129 3.95 5.41 17.83
C LEU A 129 3.71 6.07 19.19
#